data_AF-A0A1Y6CD62-F1
#
_entry.id   AF-A0A1Y6CD62-F1
#
_cell.length_a   1.000
_cell.length_b   1.000
_cell.length_c   1.000
_cell.angle_alpha   90.00
_cell.angle_beta   90.00
_cell.angle_gamma   90.00
#
_symmetry.space_group_name_H-M   'P 1'
#
loop_
_entity.id
_entity.type
_entity.pdbx_description
1 polymer ?
#
loop_
_entity_poly.entity_id
_entity_poly.type
_entity_poly.pdbx_seq_one_letter_code
_entity_poly.pdbx_strand_id
1 'polypeptide(L)'
;MESILYSVGKGGKNTYKDVCTIQTLLNNNIHNLAPMELLSVDGDCGKKTVTLISEFQRRVLNSANPDGRVDPNGTTLRLLNVNAVEPAAHTADANNKPAEELSEELCFPLQSRPEESYKEGMRRFASNRRGGRKHAGVDLYAPVGTPIYAMSDGEIINGPYAFYLGTQALEIKHKDFVARYGEISGVAPGLQKGETVKAGQLIAYVGELRGLNMSMLHLELYDGSGAGPLTVRANKPFKRRNDLLDPTAFLDKAECQ
;
A
#
# COMPACT_ATOMS: atom_id res chain seq x y z
N MET A 1 4.30 16.98 -0.05
CA MET A 1 5.74 17.18 -0.33
C MET A 1 6.46 16.09 0.44
N GLU A 2 7.03 15.11 -0.26
CA GLU A 2 7.70 13.95 0.35
C GLU A 2 8.85 14.39 1.25
N SER A 3 8.98 13.74 2.41
CA SER A 3 10.04 14.01 3.38
C SER A 3 10.87 12.76 3.65
N ILE A 4 12.14 12.96 3.99
CA ILE A 4 13.04 11.89 4.45
C ILE A 4 13.46 12.18 5.89
N LEU A 5 13.57 11.13 6.71
CA LEU A 5 13.95 11.25 8.12
C LEU A 5 15.46 11.38 8.29
N TYR A 6 16.24 10.72 7.43
CA TYR A 6 17.69 10.80 7.41
C TYR A 6 18.22 10.99 6.00
N SER A 7 19.46 11.47 5.90
CA SER A 7 20.09 11.74 4.61
C SER A 7 20.26 10.49 3.77
N VAL A 8 20.06 10.65 2.46
CA VAL A 8 20.14 9.60 1.45
C VAL A 8 21.19 9.96 0.41
N GLY A 9 21.91 8.98 -0.11
CA GLY A 9 22.98 9.16 -1.08
C GLY A 9 24.36 9.04 -0.44
N LYS A 10 25.34 9.76 -0.98
CA LYS A 10 26.74 9.64 -0.58
C LYS A 10 26.95 10.02 0.89
N GLY A 11 27.42 9.06 1.69
CA GLY A 11 27.66 9.24 3.13
C GLY A 11 26.39 9.47 3.97
N GLY A 12 25.21 9.27 3.39
CA GLY A 12 23.92 9.33 4.10
C GLY A 12 23.69 8.10 4.98
N LYS A 13 22.69 8.17 5.87
CA LYS A 13 22.26 7.02 6.68
C LYS A 13 21.60 5.94 5.80
N ASN A 14 21.03 6.34 4.66
CA ASN A 14 20.48 5.44 3.64
C ASN A 14 19.50 4.43 4.23
N THR A 15 18.55 4.89 5.05
CA THR A 15 17.51 3.99 5.54
C THR A 15 16.65 3.55 4.36
N TYR A 16 16.19 2.29 4.38
CA TYR A 16 15.41 1.72 3.29
C TYR A 16 14.27 2.62 2.83
N LYS A 17 13.50 3.18 3.78
CA LYS A 17 12.37 4.08 3.51
C LYS A 17 12.82 5.37 2.81
N ASP A 18 13.84 6.05 3.35
CA ASP A 18 14.31 7.30 2.79
C ASP A 18 14.91 7.08 1.37
N VAL A 19 15.59 5.96 1.16
CA VAL A 19 16.15 5.59 -0.15
C VAL A 19 15.05 5.35 -1.18
N CYS A 20 14.01 4.59 -0.84
CA CYS A 20 12.85 4.38 -1.71
C CYS A 20 12.17 5.72 -2.08
N THR A 21 12.02 6.63 -1.12
CA THR A 21 11.46 7.96 -1.37
C THR A 21 12.30 8.73 -2.39
N ILE A 22 13.62 8.76 -2.23
CA ILE A 22 14.51 9.46 -3.17
C ILE A 22 14.55 8.78 -4.54
N GLN A 23 14.59 7.45 -4.61
CA GLN A 23 14.54 6.72 -5.90
C GLN A 23 13.24 7.02 -6.66
N THR A 24 12.10 7.06 -5.97
CA THR A 24 10.80 7.41 -6.54
C THR A 24 10.79 8.85 -7.06
N LEU A 25 11.24 9.79 -6.25
CA LEU A 25 11.30 11.20 -6.66
C LEU A 25 12.24 11.42 -7.85
N LEU A 26 13.39 10.74 -7.90
CA LEU A 26 14.30 10.81 -9.04
C LEU A 26 13.67 10.24 -10.32
N ASN A 27 12.94 9.14 -10.21
CA ASN A 27 12.19 8.55 -11.33
C ASN A 27 11.10 9.48 -11.86
N ASN A 28 10.38 10.16 -10.97
CA ASN A 28 9.37 11.16 -11.38
C ASN A 28 10.00 12.36 -12.11
N ASN A 29 11.26 12.64 -11.80
CA ASN A 29 12.06 13.68 -12.42
C ASN A 29 12.89 13.20 -13.61
N ILE A 30 12.75 11.94 -14.04
CA ILE A 30 13.66 11.34 -15.02
C ILE A 30 13.68 12.08 -16.37
N HIS A 31 12.58 12.75 -16.73
CA HIS A 31 12.46 13.58 -17.93
C HIS A 31 13.47 14.74 -17.93
N ASN A 32 13.80 15.30 -16.76
CA ASN A 32 14.83 16.34 -16.59
C ASN A 32 16.26 15.77 -16.61
N LEU A 33 16.39 14.44 -16.55
CA LEU A 33 17.66 13.73 -16.42
C LEU A 33 18.02 12.90 -17.67
N ALA A 34 17.25 13.00 -18.76
CA ALA A 34 17.53 12.26 -19.99
C ALA A 34 19.00 12.43 -20.46
N PRO A 35 19.71 11.36 -20.87
CA PRO A 35 19.21 10.02 -21.16
C PRO A 35 19.32 9.02 -19.99
N MET A 36 19.32 9.48 -18.73
CA MET A 36 19.43 8.57 -17.58
C MET A 36 18.23 7.61 -17.49
N GLU A 37 18.49 6.39 -17.00
CA GLU A 37 17.48 5.34 -16.85
C GLU A 37 16.76 5.41 -15.50
N LEU A 38 15.52 4.91 -15.47
CA LEU A 38 14.75 4.72 -14.25
C LEU A 38 15.47 3.78 -13.28
N LEU A 39 15.45 4.14 -12.00
CA LEU A 39 15.94 3.30 -10.91
C LEU A 39 14.88 2.27 -10.52
N SER A 40 15.33 1.08 -10.10
CA SER A 40 14.51 0.21 -9.27
C SER A 40 14.28 0.89 -7.91
N VAL A 41 13.03 0.94 -7.45
CA VAL A 41 12.68 1.45 -6.11
C VAL A 41 12.79 0.29 -5.12
N ASP A 42 14.02 -0.05 -4.77
CA ASP A 42 14.38 -1.23 -3.99
C ASP A 42 14.96 -0.89 -2.62
N GLY A 43 15.14 0.40 -2.32
CA GLY A 43 15.73 0.87 -1.07
C GLY A 43 17.24 0.65 -0.98
N ASP A 44 17.89 0.17 -2.06
CA ASP A 44 19.34 0.05 -2.15
C ASP A 44 19.96 1.36 -2.65
N CYS A 45 20.75 2.00 -1.79
CA CYS A 45 21.45 3.24 -2.13
C CYS A 45 22.76 2.95 -2.86
N GLY A 46 22.67 2.20 -3.94
CA GLY A 46 23.80 1.83 -4.78
C GLY A 46 24.32 2.98 -5.65
N LYS A 47 25.37 2.69 -6.44
CA LYS A 47 26.01 3.68 -7.33
C LYS A 47 25.04 4.37 -8.29
N LYS A 48 24.02 3.66 -8.77
CA LYS A 48 23.00 4.20 -9.69
C LYS A 48 22.17 5.29 -9.00
N THR A 49 21.67 5.01 -7.79
CA THR A 49 20.93 5.98 -6.97
C THR A 49 21.75 7.23 -6.70
N VAL A 50 23.00 7.08 -6.23
CA VAL A 50 23.90 8.22 -5.96
C VAL A 50 24.21 9.03 -7.22
N THR A 51 24.47 8.36 -8.36
CA THR A 51 24.77 9.03 -9.63
C THR A 51 23.58 9.86 -10.10
N LEU A 52 22.36 9.33 -9.96
CA LEU A 52 21.16 10.03 -10.39
C LEU A 52 20.83 11.23 -9.48
N ILE A 53 21.12 11.14 -8.17
CA ILE A 53 21.10 12.30 -7.25
C ILE A 53 22.07 13.38 -7.74
N SER A 54 23.32 13.00 -8.06
CA SER A 54 24.32 13.95 -8.53
C SER A 54 23.94 14.60 -9.87
N GLU A 55 23.35 13.84 -10.79
CA GLU A 55 22.86 14.38 -12.07
C GLU A 55 21.69 15.34 -11.85
N PHE A 56 20.76 15.03 -10.95
CA PHE A 56 19.67 15.94 -10.60
C PHE A 56 20.19 17.25 -10.02
N GLN A 57 21.12 17.18 -9.06
CA GLN A 57 21.75 18.38 -8.49
C GLN A 57 22.49 19.21 -9.54
N ARG A 58 23.20 18.55 -10.47
CA ARG A 58 23.92 19.26 -11.54
C ARG A 58 22.96 19.98 -12.48
N ARG A 59 21.89 19.31 -12.92
CA ARG A 59 21.01 19.79 -14.01
C ARG A 59 19.86 20.67 -13.54
N VAL A 60 19.32 20.37 -12.36
CA VAL A 60 18.12 21.05 -11.83
C VAL A 60 18.50 22.13 -10.82
N LEU A 61 19.53 21.90 -10.01
CA LEU A 61 20.05 22.91 -9.08
C LEU A 61 21.16 23.75 -9.70
N ASN A 62 21.57 23.49 -10.95
CA ASN A 62 22.74 24.08 -11.59
C ASN A 62 24.01 24.00 -10.70
N SER A 63 24.15 22.92 -9.92
CA SER A 63 25.28 22.75 -9.01
C SER A 63 26.56 22.43 -9.78
N ALA A 64 27.56 23.29 -9.66
CA ALA A 64 28.88 23.06 -10.24
C ALA A 64 29.59 21.85 -9.62
N ASN A 65 29.33 21.56 -8.34
CA ASN A 65 29.92 20.47 -7.57
C ASN A 65 28.82 19.65 -6.86
N PRO A 66 28.10 18.77 -7.59
CA PRO A 66 27.07 17.93 -6.97
C PRO A 66 27.70 16.93 -6.01
N ASP A 67 27.16 16.87 -4.78
CA ASP A 67 27.69 16.04 -3.70
C ASP A 67 27.09 14.62 -3.68
N GLY A 68 25.99 14.39 -4.42
CA GLY A 68 25.30 13.10 -4.50
C GLY A 68 24.56 12.73 -3.22
N ARG A 69 24.20 13.71 -2.38
CA ARG A 69 23.48 13.51 -1.12
C ARG A 69 22.20 14.36 -1.07
N VAL A 70 21.14 13.77 -0.56
CA VAL A 70 19.87 14.45 -0.26
C VAL A 70 19.70 14.45 1.26
N ASP A 71 19.68 15.65 1.85
CA ASP A 71 19.46 15.83 3.28
C ASP A 71 17.98 16.14 3.60
N PRO A 72 17.48 15.73 4.78
CA PRO A 72 16.18 16.15 5.27
C PRO A 72 16.06 17.68 5.22
N ASN A 73 14.94 18.19 4.70
CA ASN A 73 14.67 19.62 4.52
C ASN A 73 15.67 20.36 3.61
N GLY A 74 16.52 19.65 2.86
CA GLY A 74 17.50 20.24 1.95
C GLY A 74 16.88 20.69 0.62
N THR A 75 17.60 21.59 -0.08
CA THR A 75 17.16 22.14 -1.37
C THR A 75 16.93 21.07 -2.44
N THR A 76 17.77 20.03 -2.47
CA THR A 76 17.63 18.91 -3.41
C THR A 76 16.30 18.18 -3.22
N LEU A 77 15.92 17.88 -1.98
CA LEU A 77 14.64 17.23 -1.65
C LEU A 77 13.45 18.11 -2.04
N ARG A 78 13.54 19.42 -1.77
CA ARG A 78 12.47 20.36 -2.11
C ARG A 78 12.22 20.39 -3.62
N LEU A 79 13.26 20.45 -4.44
CA LEU A 79 13.11 20.53 -5.90
C LEU A 79 12.73 19.20 -6.54
N LEU A 80 13.19 18.08 -5.99
CA LEU A 80 12.71 16.74 -6.36
C LEU A 80 11.19 16.63 -6.20
N ASN A 81 10.63 17.29 -5.19
CA ASN A 81 9.20 17.33 -4.96
C ASN A 81 8.43 18.32 -5.85
N VAL A 82 9.01 19.46 -6.20
CA VAL A 82 8.32 20.51 -6.96
C VAL A 82 8.15 20.12 -8.44
N ASN A 83 9.16 19.49 -9.03
CA ASN A 83 9.17 19.17 -10.46
C ASN A 83 8.36 17.91 -10.85
N ALA A 84 7.56 17.36 -9.93
CA ALA A 84 6.68 16.21 -10.17
C ALA A 84 5.26 16.60 -10.65
N VAL A 85 4.98 17.90 -10.86
CA VAL A 85 3.61 18.42 -11.11
C VAL A 85 3.60 19.47 -12.24
N GLU A 86 3.11 19.11 -13.46
CA GLU A 86 2.23 19.90 -14.39
C GLU A 86 2.10 19.32 -15.85
N PRO A 87 1.01 19.65 -16.62
CA PRO A 87 0.31 18.72 -17.54
C PRO A 87 0.09 19.19 -19.01
N ALA A 88 -0.53 18.35 -19.88
CA ALA A 88 -0.98 18.72 -21.24
C ALA A 88 -2.46 18.32 -21.57
N ALA A 89 -3.26 19.37 -21.73
CA ALA A 89 -4.55 19.63 -22.41
C ALA A 89 -5.42 18.56 -23.12
N HIS A 90 -6.74 18.67 -22.93
CA HIS A 90 -7.69 18.92 -24.04
C HIS A 90 -9.00 19.62 -23.59
N THR A 91 -9.48 20.49 -24.47
CA THR A 91 -10.62 21.42 -24.39
C THR A 91 -11.97 20.79 -24.74
N ALA A 92 -13.05 21.14 -24.01
CA ALA A 92 -14.30 21.72 -24.54
C ALA A 92 -15.38 21.88 -23.45
N ASP A 93 -16.20 22.91 -23.64
CA ASP A 93 -17.08 23.64 -22.74
C ASP A 93 -18.32 22.90 -22.17
N ALA A 94 -18.65 23.22 -20.92
CA ALA A 94 -19.91 23.87 -20.47
C ALA A 94 -20.57 23.23 -19.22
N ASN A 95 -20.54 24.00 -18.13
CA ASN A 95 -21.47 23.98 -17.00
C ASN A 95 -21.74 22.66 -16.26
N ASN A 96 -20.83 22.28 -15.36
CA ASN A 96 -21.15 21.95 -13.96
C ASN A 96 -19.83 21.76 -13.19
N LYS A 97 -19.86 22.05 -11.88
CA LYS A 97 -18.78 21.83 -10.89
C LYS A 97 -17.72 20.79 -11.33
N PRO A 98 -16.41 21.09 -11.34
CA PRO A 98 -15.43 20.03 -11.51
C PRO A 98 -15.32 19.27 -10.19
N ALA A 99 -15.73 18.00 -10.26
CA ALA A 99 -15.45 17.00 -9.26
C ALA A 99 -13.93 16.85 -9.10
N GLU A 100 -13.48 16.94 -7.85
CA GLU A 100 -12.15 16.58 -7.40
C GLU A 100 -11.86 15.12 -7.81
N GLU A 101 -10.95 14.89 -8.75
CA GLU A 101 -10.30 13.58 -8.87
C GLU A 101 -9.19 13.50 -7.83
N LEU A 102 -9.61 13.22 -6.59
CA LEU A 102 -8.75 12.65 -5.56
C LEU A 102 -8.30 11.28 -6.08
N SER A 103 -7.00 11.12 -6.38
CA SER A 103 -6.37 9.82 -6.35
C SER A 103 -6.46 9.35 -4.90
N GLU A 104 -7.45 8.52 -4.56
CA GLU A 104 -7.69 8.14 -3.16
C GLU A 104 -6.42 7.51 -2.56
N GLU A 105 -5.83 8.21 -1.58
CA GLU A 105 -4.74 7.70 -0.77
C GLU A 105 -5.21 6.43 -0.07
N LEU A 106 -4.55 5.31 -0.37
CA LEU A 106 -4.86 4.02 0.22
C LEU A 106 -4.22 3.97 1.61
N CYS A 107 -4.98 3.74 2.66
CA CYS A 107 -4.45 3.53 4.00
C CYS A 107 -3.98 2.08 4.18
N PHE A 108 -2.84 1.91 4.83
CA PHE A 108 -2.37 0.61 5.28
C PHE A 108 -3.31 0.14 6.40
N PRO A 109 -3.78 -1.12 6.37
CA PRO A 109 -4.87 -1.55 7.26
C PRO A 109 -4.44 -1.76 8.71
N LEU A 110 -3.16 -1.56 9.05
CA LEU A 110 -2.60 -1.56 10.40
C LEU A 110 -1.89 -0.22 10.65
N GLN A 111 -1.66 0.13 11.92
CA GLN A 111 -0.92 1.35 12.28
C GLN A 111 0.49 1.36 11.69
N SER A 112 1.15 0.21 11.62
CA SER A 112 2.48 0.06 11.05
C SER A 112 2.58 -1.23 10.23
N ARG A 113 3.58 -1.27 9.33
CA ARG A 113 3.91 -2.50 8.62
C ARG A 113 4.41 -3.56 9.62
N PRO A 114 4.06 -4.84 9.43
CA PRO A 114 4.59 -5.92 10.25
C PRO A 114 6.12 -6.00 10.12
N GLU A 115 6.79 -6.47 11.17
CA GLU A 115 8.24 -6.71 11.14
C GLU A 115 8.59 -7.74 10.06
N GLU A 116 7.79 -8.81 9.95
CA GLU A 116 7.98 -9.82 8.93
C GLU A 116 7.31 -9.46 7.60
N SER A 117 8.10 -9.49 6.52
CA SER A 117 7.66 -9.17 5.16
C SER A 117 6.47 -10.01 4.68
N TYR A 118 5.34 -9.38 4.44
CA TYR A 118 4.15 -10.06 3.94
C TYR A 118 4.28 -10.58 2.49
N LYS A 119 5.43 -10.36 1.85
CA LYS A 119 5.78 -10.85 0.49
C LYS A 119 6.41 -12.24 0.48
N GLU A 120 6.71 -12.80 1.65
CA GLU A 120 7.48 -14.04 1.78
C GLU A 120 6.73 -15.15 2.52
N GLY A 121 7.30 -16.36 2.50
CA GLY A 121 6.83 -17.48 3.32
C GLY A 121 5.37 -17.90 3.06
N MET A 122 4.70 -18.36 4.13
CA MET A 122 3.30 -18.78 4.05
C MET A 122 2.31 -17.62 4.03
N ARG A 123 2.72 -16.45 4.53
CA ARG A 123 1.91 -15.23 4.64
C ARG A 123 1.62 -14.56 3.29
N ARG A 124 2.48 -14.75 2.29
CA ARG A 124 2.28 -14.14 0.96
C ARG A 124 1.12 -14.73 0.17
N PHE A 125 0.64 -13.95 -0.77
CA PHE A 125 -0.32 -14.40 -1.78
C PHE A 125 0.21 -15.59 -2.59
N ALA A 126 -0.68 -16.50 -2.97
CA ALA A 126 -0.36 -17.70 -3.75
C ALA A 126 0.70 -18.64 -3.12
N SER A 127 0.98 -18.53 -1.82
CA SER A 127 1.75 -19.53 -1.09
C SER A 127 1.02 -20.88 -1.10
N ASN A 128 1.79 -21.98 -1.10
CA ASN A 128 1.23 -23.32 -1.14
C ASN A 128 0.57 -23.67 0.20
N ARG A 129 -0.66 -24.18 0.16
CA ARG A 129 -1.38 -24.68 1.32
C ARG A 129 -1.71 -26.16 1.12
N ARG A 130 -2.06 -26.86 2.20
CA ARG A 130 -2.37 -28.30 2.16
C ARG A 130 -3.47 -28.60 1.13
N GLY A 131 -3.35 -29.74 0.44
CA GLY A 131 -4.33 -30.22 -0.53
C GLY A 131 -4.36 -29.45 -1.85
N GLY A 132 -3.24 -28.86 -2.28
CA GLY A 132 -3.11 -28.14 -3.55
C GLY A 132 -3.81 -26.77 -3.58
N ARG A 133 -4.28 -26.29 -2.42
CA ARG A 133 -4.87 -24.95 -2.27
C ARG A 133 -3.76 -23.90 -2.34
N LYS A 134 -4.10 -22.72 -2.87
CA LYS A 134 -3.26 -21.52 -2.81
C LYS A 134 -3.79 -20.53 -1.79
N HIS A 135 -2.89 -19.79 -1.15
CA HIS A 135 -3.25 -18.71 -0.25
C HIS A 135 -3.91 -17.57 -1.03
N ALA A 136 -5.11 -17.17 -0.62
CA ALA A 136 -5.96 -16.26 -1.38
C ALA A 136 -5.88 -14.81 -0.90
N GLY A 137 -4.92 -14.51 -0.03
CA GLY A 137 -4.73 -13.21 0.55
C GLY A 137 -3.30 -13.02 1.00
N VAL A 138 -3.11 -12.01 1.82
CA VAL A 138 -1.85 -11.71 2.49
C VAL A 138 -2.08 -11.69 3.99
N ASP A 139 -1.23 -12.38 4.75
CA ASP A 139 -1.28 -12.37 6.21
C ASP A 139 -0.32 -11.29 6.75
N LEU A 140 -0.86 -10.29 7.45
CA LEU A 140 -0.10 -9.25 8.13
C LEU A 140 0.01 -9.63 9.61
N TYR A 141 1.20 -10.07 10.03
CA TYR A 141 1.43 -10.50 11.40
C TYR A 141 1.32 -9.33 12.37
N ALA A 142 0.47 -9.49 13.38
CA ALA A 142 0.19 -8.44 14.35
C ALA A 142 -0.38 -9.08 15.62
N PRO A 143 -0.07 -8.55 16.82
CA PRO A 143 -0.64 -9.06 18.07
C PRO A 143 -2.16 -9.00 18.10
N VAL A 144 -2.78 -9.92 18.85
CA VAL A 144 -4.22 -9.86 19.17
C VAL A 144 -4.57 -8.48 19.74
N GLY A 145 -5.69 -7.91 19.31
CA GLY A 145 -6.14 -6.58 19.71
C GLY A 145 -5.53 -5.42 18.93
N THR A 146 -4.61 -5.68 17.99
CA THR A 146 -4.07 -4.63 17.11
C THR A 146 -5.21 -3.98 16.32
N PRO A 147 -5.35 -2.64 16.34
CA PRO A 147 -6.34 -1.91 15.55
C PRO A 147 -6.21 -2.18 14.05
N ILE A 148 -7.35 -2.37 13.38
CA ILE A 148 -7.46 -2.56 11.93
C ILE A 148 -8.27 -1.41 11.34
N TYR A 149 -7.79 -0.87 10.22
CA TYR A 149 -8.36 0.31 9.61
C TYR A 149 -8.83 0.06 8.17
N ALA A 150 -9.86 0.80 7.75
CA ALA A 150 -10.34 0.77 6.37
C ALA A 150 -9.27 1.30 5.42
N MET A 151 -9.06 0.61 4.30
CA MET A 151 -7.99 0.96 3.35
C MET A 151 -8.37 2.14 2.46
N SER A 152 -9.64 2.39 2.23
CA SER A 152 -10.17 3.52 1.47
C SER A 152 -11.60 3.81 1.95
N ASP A 153 -12.22 4.88 1.48
CA ASP A 153 -13.64 5.12 1.66
C ASP A 153 -14.46 3.94 1.13
N GLY A 154 -15.56 3.61 1.79
CA GLY A 154 -16.37 2.48 1.35
C GLY A 154 -17.61 2.22 2.17
N GLU A 155 -18.30 1.13 1.84
CA GLU A 155 -19.49 0.63 2.54
C GLU A 155 -19.24 -0.79 3.02
N ILE A 156 -19.62 -1.07 4.27
CA ILE A 156 -19.59 -2.43 4.81
C ILE A 156 -20.70 -3.23 4.12
N ILE A 157 -20.31 -4.15 3.25
CA ILE A 157 -21.28 -4.96 2.48
C ILE A 157 -21.65 -6.27 3.17
N ASN A 158 -20.85 -6.71 4.15
CA ASN A 158 -21.07 -7.95 4.88
C ASN A 158 -20.22 -8.02 6.16
N GLY A 159 -20.67 -8.81 7.12
CA GLY A 159 -19.97 -9.04 8.39
C GLY A 159 -20.36 -8.08 9.53
N PRO A 160 -19.83 -8.32 10.74
CA PRO A 160 -18.94 -9.45 11.07
C PRO A 160 -19.66 -10.80 10.98
N TYR A 161 -18.95 -11.84 10.54
CA TYR A 161 -19.44 -13.22 10.54
C TYR A 161 -18.33 -14.20 10.90
N ALA A 162 -18.69 -15.40 11.39
CA ALA A 162 -17.73 -16.42 11.80
C ALA A 162 -16.78 -16.83 10.65
N PHE A 163 -15.48 -16.87 10.93
CA PHE A 163 -14.43 -17.12 9.94
C PHE A 163 -13.54 -18.31 10.35
N TYR A 164 -12.26 -18.07 10.64
CA TYR A 164 -11.26 -19.13 10.82
C TYR A 164 -10.84 -19.27 12.28
N LEU A 165 -10.79 -20.49 12.80
CA LEU A 165 -10.34 -20.81 14.16
C LEU A 165 -10.93 -19.92 15.27
N GLY A 166 -12.23 -19.63 15.19
CA GLY A 166 -12.95 -18.84 16.21
C GLY A 166 -12.86 -17.32 16.05
N THR A 167 -12.26 -16.83 14.96
CA THR A 167 -12.27 -15.42 14.56
C THR A 167 -13.48 -15.08 13.69
N GLN A 168 -13.59 -13.82 13.31
CA GLN A 168 -14.62 -13.28 12.40
C GLN A 168 -13.99 -12.66 11.14
N ALA A 169 -14.82 -12.23 10.20
CA ALA A 169 -14.40 -11.43 9.05
C ALA A 169 -15.40 -10.31 8.73
N LEU A 170 -14.90 -9.22 8.16
CA LEU A 170 -15.63 -8.05 7.67
C LEU A 170 -15.34 -7.83 6.18
N GLU A 171 -16.35 -7.45 5.39
CA GLU A 171 -16.19 -7.14 3.97
C GLU A 171 -16.62 -5.71 3.67
N ILE A 172 -15.76 -4.95 3.01
CA ILE A 172 -15.99 -3.55 2.66
C ILE A 172 -15.85 -3.41 1.15
N LYS A 173 -16.84 -2.79 0.51
CA LYS A 173 -16.77 -2.37 -0.88
C LYS A 173 -16.24 -0.95 -0.92
N HIS A 174 -15.07 -0.79 -1.51
CA HIS A 174 -14.49 0.49 -1.88
C HIS A 174 -14.88 0.83 -3.32
N LYS A 175 -14.42 1.99 -3.80
CA LYS A 175 -14.69 2.45 -5.17
C LYS A 175 -14.20 1.44 -6.23
N ASP A 176 -12.94 1.02 -6.12
CA ASP A 176 -12.26 0.22 -7.15
C ASP A 176 -12.02 -1.24 -6.76
N PHE A 177 -12.36 -1.64 -5.53
CA PHE A 177 -12.13 -2.99 -5.05
C PHE A 177 -13.06 -3.37 -3.89
N VAL A 178 -13.15 -4.66 -3.60
CA VAL A 178 -13.73 -5.19 -2.37
C VAL A 178 -12.61 -5.75 -1.51
N ALA A 179 -12.56 -5.37 -0.24
CA ALA A 179 -11.64 -5.92 0.75
C ALA A 179 -12.38 -6.84 1.73
N ARG A 180 -11.79 -7.99 2.03
CA ARG A 180 -12.15 -8.81 3.19
C ARG A 180 -11.04 -8.72 4.22
N TYR A 181 -11.42 -8.28 5.41
CA TYR A 181 -10.60 -8.25 6.61
C TYR A 181 -10.94 -9.48 7.45
N GLY A 182 -10.11 -10.51 7.34
CA GLY A 182 -10.23 -11.76 8.08
C GLY A 182 -9.51 -11.74 9.42
N GLU A 183 -9.75 -12.76 10.21
CA GLU A 183 -9.04 -13.04 11.46
C GLU A 183 -9.24 -11.93 12.50
N ILE A 184 -10.39 -11.24 12.44
CA ILE A 184 -10.75 -10.17 13.38
C ILE A 184 -11.45 -10.73 14.61
N SER A 185 -11.31 -10.07 15.77
CA SER A 185 -12.08 -10.41 16.98
C SER A 185 -13.54 -9.95 16.89
N GLY A 186 -13.80 -8.91 16.10
CA GLY A 186 -15.07 -8.25 15.90
C GLY A 186 -14.87 -6.90 15.22
N VAL A 187 -15.96 -6.16 15.03
CA VAL A 187 -15.94 -4.81 14.45
C VAL A 187 -15.91 -3.74 15.53
N ALA A 188 -15.43 -2.54 15.18
CA ALA A 188 -15.51 -1.37 16.04
C ALA A 188 -16.97 -1.00 16.35
N PRO A 189 -17.26 -0.40 17.52
CA PRO A 189 -18.62 -0.04 17.91
C PRO A 189 -19.34 0.81 16.86
N GLY A 190 -20.61 0.49 16.61
CA GLY A 190 -21.45 1.21 15.66
C GLY A 190 -21.28 0.79 14.19
N LEU A 191 -20.33 -0.10 13.88
CA LEU A 191 -20.15 -0.60 12.53
C LEU A 191 -20.92 -1.90 12.30
N GLN A 192 -21.65 -1.94 11.19
CA GLN A 192 -22.41 -3.10 10.72
C GLN A 192 -22.63 -2.98 9.21
N LYS A 193 -23.19 -4.03 8.60
CA LYS A 193 -23.57 -4.00 7.18
C LYS A 193 -24.45 -2.78 6.85
N GLY A 194 -24.10 -2.08 5.79
CA GLY A 194 -24.76 -0.86 5.30
C GLY A 194 -24.11 0.44 5.78
N GLU A 195 -23.23 0.38 6.78
CA GLU A 195 -22.51 1.55 7.26
C GLU A 195 -21.37 1.95 6.32
N THR A 196 -21.19 3.25 6.13
CA THR A 196 -20.05 3.80 5.40
C THR A 196 -18.85 4.00 6.31
N VAL A 197 -17.66 3.76 5.77
CA VAL A 197 -16.39 4.00 6.43
C VAL A 197 -15.55 4.98 5.63
N LYS A 198 -14.67 5.69 6.32
CA LYS A 198 -13.63 6.53 5.70
C LYS A 198 -12.29 5.83 5.65
N ALA A 199 -11.47 6.18 4.66
CA ALA A 199 -10.07 5.80 4.62
C ALA A 199 -9.42 6.07 5.98
N GLY A 200 -8.77 5.05 6.53
CA GLY A 200 -8.11 5.11 7.82
C GLY A 200 -9.03 5.05 9.05
N GLN A 201 -10.35 4.91 8.87
CA GLN A 201 -11.26 4.70 10.00
C GLN A 201 -11.00 3.36 10.68
N LEU A 202 -11.02 3.34 12.02
CA LEU A 202 -10.95 2.10 12.81
C LEU A 202 -12.18 1.24 12.53
N ILE A 203 -11.97 0.03 12.03
CA ILE A 203 -13.04 -0.89 11.61
C ILE A 203 -13.11 -2.17 12.44
N ALA A 204 -11.98 -2.65 12.97
CA ALA A 204 -11.90 -3.93 13.66
C ALA A 204 -10.62 -4.02 14.51
N TYR A 205 -10.44 -5.18 15.15
CA TYR A 205 -9.21 -5.53 15.86
C TYR A 205 -8.77 -6.94 15.48
N VAL A 206 -7.46 -7.19 15.45
CA VAL A 206 -6.90 -8.52 15.21
C VAL A 206 -7.40 -9.50 16.27
N GLY A 207 -7.90 -10.64 15.83
CA GLY A 207 -8.46 -11.70 16.67
C GLY A 207 -7.46 -12.79 17.03
N GLU A 208 -7.84 -13.59 18.02
CA GLU A 208 -7.10 -14.77 18.43
C GLU A 208 -7.44 -15.96 17.53
N LEU A 209 -6.42 -16.54 16.89
CA LEU A 209 -6.54 -17.82 16.19
C LEU A 209 -6.41 -18.97 17.18
N ARG A 210 -7.54 -19.53 17.61
CA ARG A 210 -7.56 -20.56 18.64
C ARG A 210 -6.73 -21.78 18.24
N GLY A 211 -5.80 -22.15 19.11
CA GLY A 211 -4.91 -23.31 18.92
C GLY A 211 -3.68 -23.04 18.05
N LEU A 212 -3.40 -21.78 17.67
CA LEU A 212 -2.16 -21.37 17.04
C LEU A 212 -1.42 -20.36 17.93
N ASN A 213 -0.08 -20.46 17.98
CA ASN A 213 0.77 -19.50 18.69
C ASN A 213 1.18 -18.34 17.79
N MET A 214 0.21 -17.73 17.10
CA MET A 214 0.40 -16.60 16.19
C MET A 214 -0.94 -15.88 15.94
N SER A 215 -0.88 -14.60 15.58
CA SER A 215 -2.03 -13.77 15.21
C SER A 215 -1.70 -12.87 14.03
N MET A 216 -2.71 -12.53 13.22
CA MET A 216 -2.55 -11.75 12.01
C MET A 216 -3.88 -11.15 11.56
N LEU A 217 -3.80 -10.12 10.71
CA LEU A 217 -4.88 -9.77 9.79
C LEU A 217 -4.68 -10.57 8.50
N HIS A 218 -5.69 -11.33 8.08
CA HIS A 218 -5.74 -11.92 6.75
C HIS A 218 -6.49 -10.97 5.81
N LEU A 219 -5.82 -10.46 4.78
CA LEU A 219 -6.41 -9.53 3.83
C LEU A 219 -6.62 -10.19 2.47
N GLU A 220 -7.85 -10.17 1.96
CA GLU A 220 -8.17 -10.56 0.58
C GLU A 220 -8.72 -9.33 -0.18
N LEU A 221 -8.32 -9.14 -1.43
CA LEU A 221 -8.84 -8.08 -2.29
C LEU A 221 -9.48 -8.67 -3.55
N TYR A 222 -10.48 -7.98 -4.10
CA TYR A 222 -11.20 -8.35 -5.32
C TYR A 222 -11.46 -7.12 -6.18
N ASP A 223 -11.40 -7.22 -7.50
CA ASP A 223 -11.62 -6.06 -8.39
C ASP A 223 -13.08 -5.56 -8.42
N GLY A 224 -14.02 -6.33 -7.84
CA GLY A 224 -15.42 -5.94 -7.71
C GLY A 224 -16.30 -6.28 -8.92
N SER A 225 -15.74 -6.85 -9.99
CA SER A 225 -16.49 -7.32 -11.16
C SER A 225 -17.33 -8.57 -10.86
N GLY A 226 -16.96 -9.34 -9.84
CA GLY A 226 -17.69 -10.52 -9.42
C GLY A 226 -18.90 -10.20 -8.52
N ALA A 227 -19.89 -11.09 -8.53
CA ALA A 227 -21.04 -11.06 -7.63
C ALA A 227 -21.09 -12.32 -6.73
N GLY A 228 -21.90 -12.27 -5.67
CA GLY A 228 -22.09 -13.38 -4.74
C GLY A 228 -20.98 -13.54 -3.70
N PRO A 229 -20.95 -14.67 -2.97
CA PRO A 229 -20.01 -14.88 -1.87
C PRO A 229 -18.56 -14.89 -2.34
N LEU A 230 -17.66 -14.21 -1.62
CA LEU A 230 -16.24 -14.19 -2.00
C LEU A 230 -15.58 -15.57 -1.85
N THR A 231 -16.14 -16.45 -1.00
CA THR A 231 -15.67 -17.83 -0.84
C THR A 231 -16.40 -18.76 -1.81
N VAL A 232 -15.70 -19.25 -2.83
CA VAL A 232 -16.23 -20.21 -3.83
C VAL A 232 -15.38 -21.48 -3.80
N ARG A 233 -15.80 -22.49 -3.02
CA ARG A 233 -15.00 -23.70 -2.73
C ARG A 233 -14.60 -24.52 -3.96
N ALA A 234 -15.42 -24.47 -5.01
CA ALA A 234 -15.17 -25.16 -6.26
C ALA A 234 -14.07 -24.48 -7.10
N ASN A 235 -13.84 -23.18 -6.91
CA ASN A 235 -12.91 -22.42 -7.73
C ASN A 235 -11.45 -22.60 -7.26
N LYS A 236 -10.81 -23.67 -7.73
CA LYS A 236 -9.40 -23.94 -7.44
C LYS A 236 -8.49 -22.99 -8.25
N PRO A 237 -7.31 -22.61 -7.72
CA PRO A 237 -6.70 -23.14 -6.49
C PRO A 237 -7.01 -22.33 -5.23
N PHE A 238 -7.55 -21.11 -5.35
CA PHE A 238 -7.73 -20.19 -4.23
C PHE A 238 -9.00 -20.45 -3.40
N LYS A 239 -9.99 -21.10 -3.99
CA LYS A 239 -11.33 -21.31 -3.41
C LYS A 239 -12.03 -19.98 -3.12
N ARG A 240 -11.86 -19.02 -4.02
CA ARG A 240 -12.41 -17.66 -3.98
C ARG A 240 -13.10 -17.30 -5.29
N ARG A 241 -13.76 -16.16 -5.35
CA ARG A 241 -14.31 -15.58 -6.59
C ARG A 241 -13.19 -15.37 -7.63
N ASN A 242 -13.55 -15.31 -8.91
CA ASN A 242 -12.58 -15.27 -10.03
C ASN A 242 -11.84 -13.93 -10.16
N ASP A 243 -12.40 -12.88 -9.61
CA ASP A 243 -11.87 -11.51 -9.59
C ASP A 243 -10.96 -11.25 -8.37
N LEU A 244 -10.38 -12.32 -7.81
CA LEU A 244 -9.44 -12.22 -6.71
C LEU A 244 -8.16 -11.50 -7.17
N LEU A 245 -7.75 -10.50 -6.42
CA LEU A 245 -6.52 -9.73 -6.62
C LEU A 245 -5.43 -10.17 -5.65
N ASP A 246 -4.17 -9.95 -6.03
CA ASP A 246 -3.04 -10.01 -5.10
C ASP A 246 -2.98 -8.71 -4.28
N PRO A 247 -3.17 -8.75 -2.94
CA PRO A 247 -3.13 -7.55 -2.10
C PRO A 247 -1.76 -6.87 -2.03
N THR A 248 -0.67 -7.54 -2.43
CA THR A 248 0.71 -7.07 -2.22
C THR A 248 0.94 -5.68 -2.80
N ALA A 249 0.52 -5.43 -4.04
CA ALA A 249 0.73 -4.13 -4.69
C ALA A 249 -0.10 -3.00 -4.07
N PHE A 250 -1.27 -3.32 -3.52
CA PHE A 250 -2.10 -2.37 -2.77
C PHE A 250 -1.41 -2.03 -1.45
N LEU A 251 -0.99 -3.04 -0.69
CA LEU A 251 -0.26 -2.86 0.57
C LEU A 251 1.07 -2.11 0.39
N ASP A 252 1.76 -2.29 -0.74
CA ASP A 252 3.00 -1.58 -1.05
C ASP A 252 2.79 -0.08 -1.28
N LYS A 253 1.65 0.30 -1.87
CA LYS A 253 1.27 1.70 -2.11
C LYS A 253 0.57 2.34 -0.91
N ALA A 254 0.03 1.52 -0.01
CA ALA A 254 -0.74 2.00 1.11
C ALA A 254 0.12 2.68 2.18
N GLU A 255 -0.35 3.80 2.72
CA GLU A 255 0.36 4.58 3.74
C GLU A 255 -0.07 4.18 5.14
N CYS A 256 0.90 3.97 6.03
CA CYS A 256 0.61 3.76 7.44
C CYS A 256 -0.01 5.03 8.06
N GLN A 257 -0.86 4.82 9.05
CA GLN A 257 -1.48 5.90 9.81
C GLN A 257 -0.58 6.51 10.87
#